data_AF-A0A0D0ACU8-F1
#
_entry.id   AF-A0A0D0ACU8-F1
#
_cell.length_a   1.000
_cell.length_b   1.000
_cell.length_c   1.000
_cell.angle_alpha   90.00
_cell.angle_beta   90.00
_cell.angle_gamma   90.00
#
_symmetry.space_group_name_H-M   'P 1'
#
loop_
_entity.id
_entity.type
_entity.pdbx_description
1 polymer ?
#
loop_
_entity_poly.entity_id
_entity_poly.type
_entity_poly.pdbx_seq_one_letter_code
_entity_poly.pdbx_strand_id
1 'polypeptide(L)'
;FINRLAEIAPDPEMLMFGDEAAKNKHTLARQMGYSARGTCCVQSRCFVQGTRWSILPILTLDGIITHDIMHGPVTSKRFIQFLRELVVC
;
A
#
# COMPACT_ATOMS: atom_id res chain seq x y z
N PHE A 1 -14.37 2.73 20.94
CA PHE A 1 -13.38 1.64 21.04
C PHE A 1 -11.96 2.17 21.20
N ILE A 2 -11.55 3.21 20.45
CA ILE A 2 -10.20 3.80 20.50
C ILE A 2 -9.79 4.33 21.88
N ASN A 3 -10.70 4.94 22.65
CA ASN A 3 -10.36 5.57 23.95
C ASN A 3 -9.93 4.59 25.06
N ARG A 4 -10.07 3.26 24.87
CA ARG A 4 -9.63 2.25 25.85
C ARG A 4 -8.27 1.64 25.52
N LEU A 5 -7.65 2.01 24.40
CA LEU A 5 -6.31 1.50 24.06
C LEU A 5 -5.27 1.87 25.12
N ALA A 6 -5.36 3.07 25.68
CA ALA A 6 -4.47 3.52 26.75
C ALA A 6 -4.62 2.73 28.07
N GLU A 7 -5.75 2.04 28.29
CA GLU A 7 -5.92 1.16 29.44
C GLU A 7 -5.19 -0.18 29.25
N ILE A 8 -5.02 -0.62 28.00
CA ILE A 8 -4.41 -1.91 27.63
C ILE A 8 -2.92 -1.76 27.34
N ALA A 9 -2.55 -0.68 26.65
CA ALA A 9 -1.19 -0.29 26.31
C ALA A 9 -0.97 1.16 26.78
N PRO A 10 -0.58 1.36 28.05
CA PRO A 10 -0.39 2.69 28.62
C PRO A 10 0.86 3.40 28.05
N ASP A 11 1.84 2.63 27.60
CA ASP A 11 3.05 3.11 26.97
C ASP A 11 2.92 3.02 25.43
N PRO A 12 3.07 4.14 24.70
CA PRO A 12 2.98 4.12 23.23
C PRO A 12 4.07 3.28 22.56
N GLU A 13 5.20 2.99 23.23
CA GLU A 13 6.24 2.09 22.70
C GLU A 13 5.75 0.63 22.58
N MET A 14 4.67 0.26 23.28
CA MET A 14 4.06 -1.07 23.19
C MET A 14 3.21 -1.27 21.92
N LEU A 15 2.99 -0.21 21.13
CA LEU A 15 2.12 -0.25 19.97
C LEU A 15 2.90 -0.46 18.67
N MET A 16 2.41 -1.39 17.86
CA MET A 16 2.82 -1.61 16.47
C MET A 16 1.64 -1.33 15.55
N PHE A 17 1.88 -0.57 14.48
CA PHE A 17 0.87 -0.18 13.51
C PHE A 17 1.13 -0.87 12.17
N GLY A 18 0.14 -1.61 11.68
CA GLY A 18 0.17 -2.20 10.34
C GLY A 18 -0.92 -1.59 9.46
N ASP A 19 -0.58 -1.28 8.22
CA ASP A 19 -1.54 -0.84 7.20
C ASP A 19 -1.15 -1.38 5.81
N GLU A 20 -2.08 -1.39 4.86
CA GLU A 20 -1.77 -1.73 3.46
C GLU A 20 -1.57 -0.45 2.63
N ALA A 21 -0.41 -0.32 2.00
CA ALA A 21 -0.21 0.66 0.94
C ALA A 21 -0.06 -0.03 -0.42
N ALA A 22 -0.58 0.58 -1.48
CA ALA A 22 -0.47 0.02 -2.83
C ALA A 22 -0.09 1.08 -3.87
N LYS A 23 0.78 0.67 -4.80
CA LYS A 23 1.22 1.49 -5.93
C LYS A 23 0.97 0.73 -7.23
N ASN A 24 0.14 1.32 -8.09
CA ASN A 24 -0.05 0.85 -9.44
C ASN A 24 1.08 1.41 -10.33
N LYS A 25 1.85 0.53 -10.99
CA LYS A 25 2.71 0.96 -12.09
C LYS A 25 1.82 1.15 -13.30
N HIS A 26 1.55 2.40 -13.66
CA HIS A 26 0.94 2.68 -14.94
C HIS A 26 1.85 2.15 -16.05
N THR A 27 1.25 1.53 -17.06
CA THR A 27 1.92 1.32 -18.36
C THR A 27 2.41 2.68 -18.87
N LEU A 28 3.43 2.70 -19.74
CA LEU A 28 4.12 3.88 -20.29
C LEU A 28 3.21 4.84 -21.11
N ALA A 29 1.90 4.86 -20.87
CA ALA A 29 0.99 5.86 -21.37
C ALA A 29 1.43 7.24 -20.86
N ARG A 30 1.57 8.19 -21.79
CA ARG A 30 1.86 9.58 -21.45
C ARG A 30 0.66 10.15 -20.69
N GLN A 31 0.91 10.80 -19.55
CA GLN A 31 -0.14 11.54 -18.83
C GLN A 31 -0.64 12.76 -19.62
N MET A 32 0.19 13.28 -20.53
CA MET A 32 -0.09 14.47 -21.34
C MET A 32 0.12 14.13 -22.83
N GLY A 33 -0.88 14.46 -23.66
CA GLY A 33 -0.81 14.37 -25.11
C GLY A 33 -0.64 15.74 -25.77
N TYR A 34 -0.29 15.76 -27.05
CA TYR A 34 -0.21 16.99 -27.84
C TYR A 34 -1.37 17.02 -28.84
N SER A 35 -2.02 18.18 -28.96
CA SER A 35 -2.97 18.49 -30.03
C SER A 35 -2.65 19.85 -30.66
N ALA A 36 -3.18 20.07 -31.86
CA ALA A 36 -3.12 21.40 -32.47
C ALA A 36 -3.93 22.40 -31.62
N ARG A 37 -3.47 23.65 -31.60
CA ARG A 37 -4.12 24.73 -30.85
C ARG A 37 -5.57 24.88 -31.32
N GLY A 38 -6.53 24.77 -30.39
CA GLY A 38 -7.96 24.80 -30.68
C GLY A 38 -8.63 23.44 -30.88
N THR A 39 -7.92 22.33 -30.70
CA THR A 39 -8.48 20.97 -30.82
C THR A 39 -8.24 20.14 -29.57
N CYS A 40 -9.22 19.31 -29.19
CA CYS A 40 -9.08 18.38 -28.06
C CYS A 40 -8.12 17.23 -28.41
N CYS A 41 -7.17 16.94 -27.53
CA CYS A 41 -6.33 15.75 -27.64
C CYS A 41 -7.13 14.51 -27.21
N VAL A 42 -7.74 13.81 -28.17
CA VAL A 42 -8.45 12.54 -27.91
C VAL A 42 -7.55 11.36 -28.26
N GLN A 43 -7.35 10.44 -27.31
CA GLN A 43 -6.61 9.21 -27.54
C GLN A 43 -7.42 8.02 -27.04
N SER A 44 -7.78 7.11 -27.94
CA SER A 44 -8.35 5.81 -27.56
C SER A 44 -7.20 4.83 -27.34
N ARG A 45 -7.16 4.20 -26.17
CA ARG A 45 -6.19 3.18 -25.80
C ARG A 45 -6.95 2.01 -25.17
N CYS A 46 -6.43 0.79 -25.38
CA CYS A 46 -6.87 -0.35 -24.59
C CYS A 46 -6.53 -0.08 -23.12
N PHE A 47 -7.49 -0.32 -22.21
CA PHE A 47 -7.23 -0.26 -20.78
C PHE A 47 -6.37 -1.46 -20.38
N VAL A 48 -5.05 -1.28 -20.42
CA VAL A 48 -4.11 -2.29 -19.92
C VAL A 48 -3.92 -2.02 -18.43
N GLN A 49 -4.49 -2.87 -17.59
CA GLN A 49 -4.29 -2.78 -16.15
C GLN A 49 -2.80 -2.94 -15.83
N GLY A 50 -2.23 -1.88 -15.26
CA GLY A 50 -0.84 -1.88 -14.85
C GLY A 50 -0.55 -2.86 -13.71
N THR A 51 0.71 -3.23 -13.56
CA THR A 51 1.21 -4.06 -12.46
C THR A 51 0.98 -3.37 -11.12
N ARG A 52 0.10 -3.91 -10.26
CA ARG A 52 -0.11 -3.40 -8.88
C ARG A 52 0.92 -4.03 -7.94
N TRP A 53 1.59 -3.18 -7.18
CA TRP A 53 2.42 -3.61 -6.06
C TRP A 53 1.73 -3.17 -4.77
N SER A 54 1.58 -4.08 -3.82
CA SER A 54 1.14 -3.77 -2.46
C SER A 54 2.32 -3.96 -1.50
N ILE A 55 2.36 -3.17 -0.44
CA ILE A 55 3.31 -3.27 0.65
C ILE A 55 2.54 -3.34 1.98
N LEU A 56 2.98 -4.23 2.86
CA LEU A 56 2.52 -4.35 4.24
C LEU A 56 3.67 -3.98 5.19
N PRO A 57 3.81 -2.70 5.57
CA PRO A 57 4.74 -2.31 6.61
C PRO A 57 4.14 -2.50 8.01
N ILE A 58 5.01 -2.85 8.97
CA ILE A 58 4.76 -2.64 10.39
C ILE A 58 5.61 -1.47 10.86
N LEU A 59 4.94 -0.48 11.44
CA LEU A 59 5.49 0.76 11.96
C LEU A 59 5.47 0.75 13.49
N THR A 60 6.52 1.32 14.08
CA THR A 60 6.57 1.74 15.48
C THR A 60 6.91 3.22 15.54
N LEU A 61 7.06 3.77 16.75
CA LEU A 61 7.47 5.16 16.94
C LEU A 61 8.83 5.47 16.29
N ASP A 62 9.72 4.47 16.20
CA ASP A 62 11.05 4.59 15.61
C ASP A 62 11.09 4.41 14.09
N GLY A 63 9.96 4.02 13.47
CA GLY A 63 9.83 3.83 12.02
C GLY A 63 9.42 2.41 11.61
N ILE A 64 9.79 2.02 10.38
CA ILE A 64 9.42 0.72 9.80
C ILE A 64 10.33 -0.37 10.37
N ILE A 65 9.76 -1.32 11.11
CA ILE A 65 10.47 -2.49 11.63
C ILE A 65 10.62 -3.56 10.55
N THR A 66 9.51 -3.89 9.89
CA THR A 66 9.45 -4.95 8.89
C THR A 66 8.45 -4.59 7.80
N HIS A 67 8.63 -5.16 6.61
CA HIS A 67 7.74 -4.95 5.48
C HIS A 67 7.73 -6.16 4.55
N ASP A 68 6.56 -6.44 3.96
CA ASP A 68 6.43 -7.39 2.85
C ASP A 68 5.91 -6.68 1.61
N ILE A 69 6.63 -6.83 0.49
CA ILE A 69 6.27 -6.25 -0.81
C ILE A 69 5.81 -7.38 -1.73
N MET A 70 4.62 -7.21 -2.29
CA MET A 70 3.98 -8.22 -3.11
C MET A 70 3.34 -7.66 -4.36
N HIS A 71 3.21 -8.53 -5.35
CA HIS A 71 2.41 -8.25 -6.53
C HIS A 71 0.94 -8.53 -6.27
N GLY A 72 0.06 -7.61 -6.68
CA GLY A 72 -1.38 -7.71 -6.50
C GLY A 72 -1.87 -7.32 -5.11
N PRO A 73 -3.17 -7.48 -4.83
CA PRO A 73 -3.77 -7.14 -3.55
C PRO A 73 -3.36 -8.11 -2.44
N VAL A 74 -3.40 -7.63 -1.20
CA VAL A 74 -3.17 -8.46 -0.01
C VAL A 74 -4.40 -9.34 0.23
N THR A 75 -4.19 -10.64 0.43
CA THR A 75 -5.25 -11.57 0.85
C THR A 75 -5.15 -11.85 2.35
N SER A 76 -6.27 -12.18 3.00
CA SER A 76 -6.28 -12.48 4.43
C SER A 76 -5.31 -13.60 4.82
N LYS A 77 -5.18 -14.63 3.97
CA LYS A 77 -4.21 -15.72 4.18
C LYS A 77 -2.77 -15.20 4.23
N ARG A 78 -2.43 -14.31 3.31
CA ARG A 78 -1.09 -13.73 3.21
C ARG A 78 -0.80 -12.76 4.35
N PHE A 79 -1.80 -12.00 4.78
CA PHE A 79 -1.69 -11.15 5.97
C PHE A 79 -1.44 -11.97 7.24
N ILE A 80 -2.13 -13.10 7.44
CA ILE A 80 -1.88 -13.99 8.58
C ILE A 80 -0.47 -14.59 8.50
N GLN A 81 -0.02 -14.98 7.31
CA GLN A 81 1.33 -15.50 7.11
C GLN A 81 2.38 -14.44 7.47
N PHE A 82 2.20 -13.20 6.99
CA PHE A 82 3.03 -12.06 7.33
C PHE A 82 3.14 -11.86 8.84
N LEU A 83 2.02 -11.87 9.56
CA LEU A 83 2.02 -11.72 11.03
C LEU A 83 2.79 -12.84 11.73
N ARG A 84 2.69 -14.08 11.26
CA ARG A 84 3.37 -15.23 11.88
C ARG A 84 4.87 -15.27 11.59
N GLU A 85 5.27 -14.86 10.40
CA GLU A 85 6.66 -14.98 9.96
C GLU A 85 7.50 -13.77 10.37
N LEU A 86 6.90 -12.58 10.40
CA LEU A 86 7.64 -11.32 10.52
C LEU A 86 7.31 -10.49 11.76
N VAL A 87 6.25 -10.84 12.51
CA VAL A 87 5.77 -10.01 13.65
C VAL A 87 5.73 -10.81 14.96
N VAL A 88 5.07 -11.96 14.96
CA VAL A 88 4.88 -12.82 16.14
C VAL A 88 5.75 -14.05 15.95
N CYS A 89 7.04 -13.93 16.29
CA CYS A 89 7.94 -15.08 16.37
C CYS A 89 7.55 -16.02 17.52
#